data_AF-A0A2H3CYR7-F1
#
_entry.id   AF-A0A2H3CYR7-F1
#
_cell.length_a   1.000
_cell.length_b   1.000
_cell.length_c   1.000
_cell.angle_alpha   90.00
_cell.angle_beta   90.00
_cell.angle_gamma   90.00
#
_symmetry.space_group_name_H-M   'P 1'
#
loop_
_entity.id
_entity.type
_entity.pdbx_description
1 polymer ?
#
loop_
_entity_poly.entity_id
_entity_poly.type
_entity_poly.pdbx_seq_one_letter_code
_entity_poly.pdbx_strand_id
1 'polypeptide(L)'
;MPTFGWGTIRRFKNNVSDLKNFAARDYEDILQCAIPCFKGLFSPKLDKLVLDLLFLFSCWHANTKLQVHTESPLRVFEHLTWLLGSFMRKFKREVDGIDTHEILKEHDARAQCDISNMKTSRTKNPKGKISTAKLKKKFNLSTYKYHAIGDYPEMIHAFGTTDSYSTQSVGM
;
A
#
# COMPACT_ATOMS: atom_id res chain seq x y z
N MET A 1 -11.41 16.32 3.56
CA MET A 1 -12.47 15.84 2.67
C MET A 1 -13.81 15.96 3.40
N PRO A 2 -14.84 16.55 2.79
CA PRO A 2 -16.19 16.57 3.38
C PRO A 2 -16.76 15.15 3.49
N THR A 3 -17.69 14.94 4.42
CA THR A 3 -18.34 13.63 4.61
C THR A 3 -19.31 13.33 3.47
N PHE A 4 -19.20 12.14 2.89
CA PHE A 4 -20.12 11.63 1.86
C PHE A 4 -21.45 11.17 2.48
N GLY A 5 -22.29 12.14 2.90
CA GLY A 5 -23.68 11.90 3.31
C GLY A 5 -23.90 10.75 4.29
N TRP A 6 -25.11 10.18 4.26
CA TRP A 6 -25.48 8.97 5.02
C TRP A 6 -25.28 7.73 4.13
N GLY A 7 -24.03 7.47 3.72
CA GLY A 7 -23.69 6.41 2.76
C GLY A 7 -22.72 5.35 3.29
N THR A 8 -22.24 4.49 2.37
CA THR A 8 -21.28 3.40 2.62
C THR A 8 -19.92 3.93 3.10
N ILE A 9 -19.48 5.08 2.60
CA ILE A 9 -18.19 5.71 2.94
C ILE A 9 -18.32 6.43 4.28
N ARG A 10 -17.51 6.03 5.26
CA ARG A 10 -17.58 6.61 6.60
C ARG A 10 -16.79 7.91 6.72
N ARG A 11 -17.09 8.68 7.77
CA ARG A 11 -16.29 9.84 8.14
C ARG A 11 -14.89 9.42 8.56
N PHE A 12 -13.87 9.94 7.87
CA PHE A 12 -12.48 9.82 8.31
C PHE A 12 -12.28 10.59 9.63
N LYS A 13 -12.07 9.87 10.74
CA LYS A 13 -11.94 10.46 12.08
C LYS A 13 -10.53 10.99 12.37
N ASN A 14 -9.52 10.39 11.73
CA ASN A 14 -8.10 10.69 11.95
C ASN A 14 -7.49 11.34 10.71
N ASN A 15 -6.32 11.95 10.89
CA ASN A 15 -5.51 12.41 9.77
C ASN A 15 -5.13 11.22 8.86
N VAL A 16 -5.63 11.23 7.63
CA VAL A 16 -5.38 10.16 6.64
C VAL A 16 -3.91 10.07 6.28
N SER A 17 -3.19 11.19 6.22
CA SER A 17 -1.75 11.18 5.86
C SER A 17 -0.88 10.49 6.91
N ASP A 18 -1.36 10.39 8.15
CA ASP A 18 -0.61 9.77 9.25
C ASP A 18 -0.68 8.24 9.24
N LEU A 19 -1.64 7.65 8.50
CA LEU A 19 -1.86 6.21 8.37
C LEU A 19 -1.86 5.44 9.71
N LYS A 20 -2.35 6.06 10.79
CA LYS A 20 -2.32 5.51 12.14
C LYS A 20 -3.69 5.00 12.57
N ASN A 21 -3.70 3.78 13.11
CA ASN A 21 -4.88 3.10 13.66
C ASN A 21 -6.01 2.89 12.62
N PHE A 22 -5.64 2.53 11.38
CA PHE A 22 -6.61 2.20 10.33
C PHE A 22 -6.90 0.70 10.30
N ALA A 23 -8.19 0.37 10.26
CA ALA A 23 -8.66 -0.98 9.94
C ALA A 23 -8.68 -1.18 8.42
N ALA A 24 -8.76 -2.44 7.97
CA ALA A 24 -8.81 -2.78 6.54
C ALA A 24 -9.90 -1.99 5.78
N ARG A 25 -11.07 -1.81 6.38
CA ARG A 25 -12.20 -1.05 5.81
C ARG A 25 -11.88 0.44 5.62
N ASP A 26 -11.07 1.03 6.48
CA ASP A 26 -10.70 2.44 6.33
C ASP A 26 -9.80 2.64 5.10
N TYR A 27 -8.90 1.69 4.82
CA TYR A 27 -8.08 1.72 3.60
C TYR A 27 -8.93 1.61 2.33
N GLU A 28 -9.97 0.78 2.35
CA GLU A 28 -10.94 0.68 1.25
C GLU A 28 -11.65 2.01 1.00
N ASP A 29 -12.22 2.62 2.05
CA ASP A 29 -12.92 3.92 1.96
C ASP A 29 -11.97 5.03 1.47
N ILE A 30 -10.72 5.05 1.94
CA ILE A 30 -9.70 6.00 1.49
C ILE A 30 -9.41 5.81 0.00
N LEU A 31 -9.22 4.56 -0.46
CA LEU A 31 -8.93 4.26 -1.85
C LEU A 31 -10.05 4.72 -2.79
N GLN A 32 -11.31 4.45 -2.42
CA GLN A 32 -12.50 4.89 -3.18
C GLN A 32 -12.57 6.43 -3.31
N CYS A 33 -12.04 7.16 -2.33
CA CYS A 33 -12.10 8.61 -2.27
C CYS A 33 -10.82 9.32 -2.72
N ALA A 34 -9.74 8.59 -3.03
CA ALA A 34 -8.43 9.18 -3.23
C ALA A 34 -8.31 9.98 -4.54
N ILE A 35 -8.89 9.49 -5.64
CA ILE A 35 -8.77 10.08 -6.99
C ILE A 35 -8.97 11.60 -7.03
N PRO A 36 -10.08 12.17 -6.51
CA PRO A 36 -10.29 13.62 -6.54
C PRO A 36 -9.26 14.40 -5.70
N CYS A 37 -8.69 13.81 -4.64
CA CYS A 37 -7.68 14.47 -3.80
C CYS A 37 -6.32 14.58 -4.50
N PHE A 38 -6.01 13.68 -5.43
CA PHE A 38 -4.74 13.65 -6.16
C PHE A 38 -4.79 14.35 -7.51
N LYS A 39 -5.97 14.73 -8.00
CA LYS A 39 -6.15 15.33 -9.33
C LYS A 39 -5.51 16.72 -9.40
N GLY A 40 -4.56 16.89 -10.33
CA GLY A 40 -3.84 18.15 -10.53
C GLY A 40 -2.82 18.46 -9.44
N LEU A 41 -2.47 17.49 -8.59
CA LEU A 41 -1.50 17.68 -7.49
C LEU A 41 -0.06 17.62 -7.99
N PHE A 42 0.19 16.84 -9.05
CA PHE A 42 1.54 16.59 -9.56
C PHE A 42 1.78 17.21 -10.93
N SER A 43 3.01 17.08 -11.44
CA SER A 43 3.32 17.43 -12.82
C SER A 43 2.44 16.62 -13.78
N PRO A 44 2.06 17.15 -14.96
CA PRO A 44 1.04 16.54 -15.81
C PRO A 44 1.28 15.05 -16.14
N LYS A 45 2.55 14.66 -16.32
CA LYS A 45 2.95 13.27 -16.60
C LYS A 45 2.75 12.36 -15.38
N LEU A 46 3.14 12.82 -14.19
CA LEU A 46 3.04 12.06 -12.96
C LEU A 46 1.59 12.03 -12.44
N ASP A 47 0.86 13.14 -12.59
CA ASP A 47 -0.54 13.28 -12.20
C ASP A 47 -1.40 12.22 -12.89
N LYS A 48 -1.31 12.15 -14.23
CA LYS A 48 -2.00 11.11 -15.00
C LYS A 48 -1.63 9.70 -14.51
N LEU A 49 -0.34 9.44 -14.29
CA LEU A 49 0.12 8.13 -13.86
C LEU A 49 -0.41 7.74 -12.46
N VAL A 50 -0.46 8.68 -11.53
CA VAL A 50 -1.01 8.46 -10.18
C VAL A 50 -2.52 8.22 -10.24
N LEU A 51 -3.25 9.02 -11.02
CA LEU A 51 -4.69 8.84 -11.20
C LEU A 51 -5.04 7.49 -11.84
N ASP A 52 -4.30 7.10 -12.89
CA ASP A 52 -4.44 5.79 -13.52
C ASP A 52 -4.13 4.65 -12.53
N LEU A 53 -3.10 4.81 -11.69
CA LEU A 53 -2.76 3.85 -10.64
C LEU A 53 -3.84 3.72 -9.57
N LEU A 54 -4.38 4.84 -9.08
CA LEU A 54 -5.46 4.83 -8.09
C LEU A 54 -6.72 4.14 -8.63
N PHE A 55 -7.03 4.40 -9.91
CA PHE A 55 -8.13 3.73 -10.60
C PHE A 55 -7.87 2.23 -10.73
N LEU A 56 -6.68 1.83 -11.19
CA LEU A 56 -6.29 0.42 -11.30
C LEU A 56 -6.33 -0.31 -9.96
N PHE A 57 -5.83 0.30 -8.87
CA PHE A 57 -5.92 -0.27 -7.53
C PHE A 57 -7.37 -0.43 -7.09
N SER A 58 -8.25 0.54 -7.39
CA SER A 58 -9.67 0.45 -7.07
C SER A 58 -10.36 -0.69 -7.83
N CYS A 59 -10.08 -0.83 -9.13
CA CYS A 59 -10.60 -1.93 -9.95
C CYS A 59 -10.06 -3.29 -9.48
N TRP A 60 -8.76 -3.39 -9.21
CA TRP A 60 -8.12 -4.61 -8.71
C TRP A 60 -8.73 -5.03 -7.38
N HIS A 61 -8.86 -4.09 -6.43
CA HIS A 61 -9.49 -4.34 -5.13
C HIS A 61 -10.96 -4.77 -5.27
N ALA A 62 -11.74 -4.11 -6.13
CA ALA A 62 -13.11 -4.53 -6.40
C ALA A 62 -13.19 -5.96 -6.93
N ASN A 63 -12.27 -6.38 -7.81
CA ASN A 63 -12.20 -7.74 -8.33
C ASN A 63 -11.77 -8.75 -7.27
N THR A 64 -10.80 -8.43 -6.40
CA THR A 64 -10.41 -9.33 -5.29
C THR A 64 -11.56 -9.62 -4.31
N LYS A 65 -12.52 -8.70 -4.22
CA LYS A 65 -13.65 -8.77 -3.27
C LYS A 65 -14.90 -9.42 -3.89
N LEU A 66 -14.85 -9.80 -5.17
CA LEU A 66 -15.96 -10.53 -5.78
C LEU A 66 -16.11 -11.88 -5.07
N GLN A 67 -17.32 -12.16 -4.59
CA GLN A 67 -17.64 -13.38 -3.85
C GLN A 67 -17.95 -14.56 -4.78
N VAL A 68 -18.09 -14.30 -6.08
CA VAL A 68 -18.30 -15.29 -7.12
C VAL A 68 -17.42 -14.92 -8.30
N HIS A 69 -16.37 -15.70 -8.56
CA HIS A 69 -15.60 -15.60 -9.79
C HIS A 69 -16.15 -16.60 -10.80
N THR A 70 -16.67 -16.10 -11.91
CA THR A 70 -16.81 -16.88 -13.14
C THR A 70 -15.54 -16.73 -13.99
N GLU A 71 -15.41 -17.51 -15.08
CA GLU A 71 -14.20 -17.45 -15.91
C GLU A 71 -13.88 -16.05 -16.45
N SER A 72 -14.90 -15.24 -16.79
CA SER A 72 -14.69 -13.92 -17.39
C SER A 72 -14.16 -12.87 -16.40
N PRO A 73 -14.72 -12.65 -15.19
CA PRO A 73 -14.12 -11.80 -14.16
C PRO A 73 -12.71 -12.24 -13.76
N LEU A 74 -12.41 -13.55 -13.76
CA LEU A 74 -11.08 -14.03 -13.40
C LEU A 74 -10.03 -13.63 -14.44
N ARG A 75 -10.34 -13.77 -15.74
CA ARG A 75 -9.46 -13.26 -16.82
C ARG A 75 -9.28 -11.75 -16.75
N VAL A 76 -10.32 -11.00 -16.39
CA VAL A 76 -10.22 -9.56 -16.15
C VAL A 76 -9.30 -9.28 -14.96
N PHE A 77 -9.39 -10.07 -13.89
CA PHE A 77 -8.56 -9.92 -12.71
C PHE A 77 -7.08 -10.22 -12.96
N GLU A 78 -6.76 -11.26 -13.73
CA GLU A 78 -5.40 -11.53 -14.23
C GLU A 78 -4.85 -10.34 -15.03
N HIS A 79 -5.66 -9.83 -15.96
CA HIS A 79 -5.26 -8.68 -16.78
C HIS A 79 -5.02 -7.42 -15.95
N LEU A 80 -5.90 -7.12 -14.99
CA LEU A 80 -5.74 -6.01 -14.06
C LEU A 80 -4.48 -6.17 -13.20
N THR A 81 -4.18 -7.38 -12.74
CA THR A 81 -2.97 -7.68 -11.96
C THR A 81 -1.70 -7.43 -12.78
N TRP A 82 -1.70 -7.86 -14.05
CA TRP A 82 -0.61 -7.58 -14.97
C TRP A 82 -0.44 -6.06 -15.23
N LEU A 83 -1.54 -5.35 -15.50
CA LEU A 83 -1.54 -3.91 -15.71
C LEU A 83 -1.01 -3.17 -14.49
N LEU A 84 -1.48 -3.53 -13.30
CA LEU A 84 -1.04 -2.95 -12.04
C LEU A 84 0.47 -3.12 -11.85
N GLY A 85 0.99 -4.31 -12.13
CA GLY A 85 2.43 -4.58 -12.12
C GLY A 85 3.20 -3.65 -13.08
N SER A 86 2.72 -3.52 -14.32
CA SER A 86 3.32 -2.66 -15.34
C SER A 86 3.33 -1.18 -14.93
N PHE A 87 2.20 -0.65 -14.45
CA PHE A 87 2.06 0.74 -14.04
C PHE A 87 2.88 1.06 -12.78
N MET A 88 2.97 0.14 -11.83
CA MET A 88 3.81 0.31 -10.63
C MET A 88 5.30 0.37 -10.98
N ARG A 89 5.77 -0.46 -11.92
CA ARG A 89 7.15 -0.37 -12.44
C ARG A 89 7.39 0.93 -13.21
N LYS A 90 6.39 1.40 -13.96
CA LYS A 90 6.45 2.72 -14.63
C LYS A 90 6.53 3.85 -13.60
N PHE A 91 5.69 3.83 -12.57
CA PHE A 91 5.71 4.82 -11.49
C PHE A 91 7.04 4.88 -10.78
N LYS A 92 7.62 3.73 -10.40
CA LYS A 92 8.97 3.69 -9.82
C LYS A 92 10.00 4.44 -10.68
N ARG A 93 10.03 4.18 -12.00
CA ARG A 93 10.97 4.86 -12.92
C ARG A 93 10.76 6.37 -12.97
N GLU A 94 9.51 6.84 -12.91
CA GLU A 94 9.21 8.28 -12.95
C GLU A 94 9.55 8.98 -11.63
N VAL A 95 9.40 8.31 -10.48
CA VAL A 95 9.68 8.91 -9.16
C VAL A 95 11.12 8.73 -8.69
N ASP A 96 11.91 7.84 -9.30
CA ASP A 96 13.29 7.53 -8.88
C ASP A 96 14.24 8.75 -8.93
N GLY A 97 13.91 9.77 -9.73
CA GLY A 97 14.66 11.03 -9.82
C GLY A 97 14.22 12.12 -8.84
N ILE A 98 13.12 11.92 -8.10
CA ILE A 98 12.61 12.90 -7.13
C ILE A 98 13.41 12.74 -5.83
N ASP A 99 13.87 13.87 -5.27
CA ASP A 99 14.60 13.87 -4.00
C ASP A 99 13.64 13.68 -2.83
N THR A 100 13.36 12.42 -2.48
CA THR A 100 12.52 12.04 -1.35
C THR A 100 13.37 11.62 -0.15
N HIS A 101 12.93 12.01 1.05
CA HIS A 101 13.62 11.75 2.32
C HIS A 101 12.67 11.06 3.31
N GLU A 102 13.26 10.44 4.32
CA GLU A 102 12.53 9.86 5.45
C GLU A 102 11.57 10.88 6.09
N ILE A 103 10.40 10.38 6.45
CA ILE A 103 9.44 11.15 7.24
C ILE A 103 10.01 11.27 8.67
N LEU A 104 9.64 12.33 9.41
CA LEU A 104 10.08 12.55 10.79
C LEU A 104 9.92 11.30 11.67
N LYS A 105 8.78 10.62 11.54
CA LYS A 105 8.48 9.39 12.27
C LYS A 105 9.43 8.23 11.95
N GLU A 106 9.78 8.06 10.67
CA GLU A 106 10.73 7.02 10.24
C GLU A 106 12.14 7.32 10.74
N HIS A 107 12.54 8.60 10.67
CA HIS A 107 13.80 9.08 11.21
C HIS A 107 13.91 8.81 12.72
N ASP A 108 12.88 9.16 13.50
CA ASP A 108 12.88 8.98 14.95
C ASP A 108 12.89 7.50 15.34
N ALA A 109 12.11 6.67 14.63
CA ALA A 109 12.13 5.23 14.83
C ALA A 109 13.51 4.63 14.54
N ARG A 110 14.17 5.05 13.45
CA ARG A 110 15.54 4.65 13.13
C ARG A 110 16.52 5.07 14.22
N ALA A 111 16.47 6.33 14.68
CA ALA A 111 17.34 6.83 15.74
C ALA A 111 17.16 6.04 17.04
N GLN A 112 15.93 5.67 17.41
CA GLN A 112 15.67 4.82 18.57
C GLN A 112 16.25 3.41 18.41
N CYS A 113 16.12 2.80 17.23
CA CYS A 113 16.72 1.50 16.93
C CYS A 113 18.26 1.56 16.98
N ASP A 114 18.87 2.62 16.45
CA ASP A 114 20.32 2.83 16.49
C ASP A 114 20.80 2.92 17.96
N ILE A 115 20.07 3.66 18.80
CA ILE A 115 20.35 3.78 20.25
C ILE A 115 20.20 2.42 20.96
N SER A 116 19.15 1.65 20.67
CA SER A 116 18.97 0.32 21.28
C SER A 116 20.05 -0.67 20.86
N ASN A 117 20.45 -0.63 19.59
CA ASN A 117 21.51 -1.50 19.07
C ASN A 117 22.87 -1.17 19.70
N MET A 118 23.17 0.11 19.89
CA MET A 118 24.38 0.56 20.59
C MET A 118 24.41 0.10 22.06
N LYS A 119 23.26 0.07 22.74
CA LYS A 119 23.16 -0.43 24.13
C LYS A 119 23.40 -1.94 24.24
N THR A 120 23.01 -2.71 23.24
CA THR A 120 23.15 -4.18 23.22
C THR A 120 24.55 -4.62 22.77
N SER A 121 25.24 -3.83 21.93
CA SER A 121 26.60 -4.14 21.48
C SER A 121 27.67 -3.83 22.55
N ARG A 122 28.15 -4.85 23.27
CA ARG A 122 29.28 -4.80 24.23
C ARG A 122 30.67 -4.63 23.58
N THR A 123 30.80 -3.89 22.48
CA THR A 123 32.09 -3.69 21.79
C THR A 123 32.79 -2.42 22.24
N LYS A 124 34.06 -2.55 22.67
CA LYS A 124 34.91 -1.55 23.36
C LYS A 124 35.29 -0.27 22.57
N ASN A 125 34.72 0.01 21.41
CA ASN A 125 35.01 1.22 20.64
C ASN A 125 33.74 1.84 20.03
N PRO A 126 33.11 2.85 20.67
CA PRO A 126 31.94 3.51 20.12
C PRO A 126 32.38 4.54 19.07
N LYS A 127 32.58 4.12 17.82
CA LYS A 127 32.82 5.02 16.68
C LYS A 127 31.63 5.11 15.71
N GLY A 128 30.41 4.82 16.17
CA GLY A 128 29.20 5.11 15.41
C GLY A 128 28.64 6.47 15.80
N LYS A 129 28.81 7.50 14.97
CA LYS A 129 28.00 8.72 15.12
C LYS A 129 26.56 8.38 14.71
N ILE A 130 25.59 8.62 15.59
CA ILE A 130 24.17 8.57 15.21
C ILE A 130 23.96 9.69 14.19
N SER A 131 23.64 9.33 12.95
CA SER A 131 23.32 10.33 11.91
C SER A 131 21.95 10.93 12.21
N THR A 132 21.96 12.22 12.58
CA THR A 132 20.76 13.05 12.83
C THR A 132 20.14 13.59 11.54
N ALA A 133 20.76 13.36 10.39
CA ALA A 133 20.21 13.76 9.10
C ALA A 133 19.14 12.75 8.65
N LYS A 134 18.06 13.26 8.07
CA LYS A 134 17.09 12.45 7.32
C LYS A 134 17.79 11.77 6.15
N LEU A 135 17.56 10.48 5.98
CA LEU A 135 18.15 9.74 4.87
C LEU A 135 17.27 9.88 3.63
N LYS A 136 17.91 9.86 2.45
CA LYS A 136 17.18 9.75 1.19
C LYS A 136 16.44 8.42 1.14
N LYS A 137 15.19 8.45 0.71
CA LYS A 137 14.35 7.26 0.61
C LYS A 137 13.76 7.13 -0.77
N LYS A 138 13.93 5.97 -1.40
CA LYS A 138 13.36 5.65 -2.71
C LYS A 138 12.17 4.72 -2.57
N PHE A 139 11.30 4.76 -3.57
CA PHE A 139 10.17 3.84 -3.64
C PHE A 139 10.64 2.39 -3.85
N ASN A 140 10.26 1.48 -2.94
CA ASN A 140 10.69 0.08 -2.96
C ASN A 140 9.57 -0.84 -3.45
N LEU A 141 9.80 -1.50 -4.60
CA LEU A 141 8.90 -2.53 -5.14
C LEU A 141 9.25 -3.95 -4.69
N SER A 142 10.44 -4.17 -4.13
CA SER A 142 10.91 -5.49 -3.69
C SER A 142 10.42 -5.78 -2.27
N THR A 143 9.09 -5.74 -2.08
CA THR A 143 8.44 -6.08 -0.82
C THR A 143 7.53 -7.27 -1.00
N TYR A 144 7.41 -8.11 0.03
CA TYR A 144 6.53 -9.27 -0.01
C TYR A 144 5.11 -8.91 -0.46
N LYS A 145 4.56 -7.81 0.05
CA LYS A 145 3.22 -7.32 -0.31
C LYS A 145 3.06 -7.14 -1.82
N TYR A 146 4.06 -6.61 -2.50
CA TYR A 146 4.00 -6.37 -3.93
C TYR A 146 4.15 -7.68 -4.73
N HIS A 147 4.98 -8.60 -4.28
CA HIS A 147 5.11 -9.92 -4.91
C HIS A 147 3.83 -10.75 -4.76
N ALA A 148 3.24 -10.76 -3.56
CA ALA A 148 2.02 -11.51 -3.26
C ALA A 148 0.81 -11.06 -4.09
N ILE A 149 0.75 -9.79 -4.54
CA ILE A 149 -0.34 -9.29 -5.40
C ILE A 149 -0.48 -10.11 -6.70
N GLY A 150 0.64 -10.59 -7.25
CA GLY A 150 0.66 -11.40 -8.46
C GLY A 150 -0.01 -12.76 -8.31
N ASP A 151 -0.01 -13.30 -7.09
CA ASP A 151 -0.44 -14.67 -6.81
C ASP A 151 -1.96 -14.76 -6.57
N TYR A 152 -2.65 -13.63 -6.36
CA TYR A 152 -4.08 -13.62 -6.04
C TYR A 152 -4.96 -14.28 -7.11
N PRO A 153 -4.83 -13.98 -8.42
CA PRO A 153 -5.67 -14.62 -9.43
C PRO A 153 -5.51 -16.15 -9.45
N GLU A 154 -4.28 -16.63 -9.34
CA GLU A 154 -3.98 -18.08 -9.34
C GLU A 154 -4.48 -18.75 -8.06
N MET A 155 -4.32 -18.11 -6.89
CA MET A 155 -4.88 -18.61 -5.64
C MET A 155 -6.41 -18.72 -5.70
N ILE A 156 -7.09 -17.73 -6.28
CA ILE A 156 -8.55 -17.77 -6.45
C ILE A 156 -8.95 -18.88 -7.42
N HIS A 157 -8.17 -19.11 -8.49
CA HIS A 157 -8.41 -20.22 -9.40
C HIS A 157 -8.26 -21.58 -8.71
N ALA A 158 -7.23 -21.76 -7.88
CA ALA A 158 -6.92 -23.03 -7.25
C ALA A 158 -7.83 -23.36 -6.05
N PHE A 159 -8.19 -22.35 -5.24
CA PHE A 159 -8.81 -22.56 -3.94
C PHE A 159 -10.16 -21.87 -3.75
N GLY A 160 -10.58 -21.02 -4.70
CA GLY A 160 -11.80 -20.21 -4.59
C GLY A 160 -11.56 -18.89 -3.84
N THR A 161 -12.65 -18.18 -3.54
CA THR A 161 -12.58 -16.87 -2.85
C THR A 161 -12.19 -17.01 -1.39
N THR A 162 -11.39 -16.06 -0.88
CA THR A 162 -10.89 -16.11 0.50
C THR A 162 -11.93 -15.76 1.57
N ASP A 163 -13.12 -15.30 1.18
CA ASP A 163 -14.20 -14.95 2.12
C ASP A 163 -14.99 -16.16 2.63
N SER A 164 -14.79 -17.35 2.04
CA SER A 164 -15.48 -18.58 2.42
C SER A 164 -14.74 -19.45 3.44
N TYR A 165 -13.55 -19.06 3.89
CA TYR A 165 -12.80 -19.82 4.91
C TYR A 165 -13.27 -19.46 6.32
N SER A 166 -14.01 -20.37 6.96
CA SER A 166 -14.26 -20.31 8.39
C SER A 166 -13.10 -20.95 9.14
N THR A 167 -12.46 -20.21 10.05
CA THR A 167 -11.49 -20.77 11.00
C THR A 167 -12.16 -21.32 12.25
N GLN A 168 -13.49 -21.48 12.28
CA GLN A 168 -14.15 -22.14 13.39
C GLN A 168 -13.70 -23.61 13.40
N SER A 169 -12.96 -23.98 14.45
CA SER A 169 -12.75 -25.37 14.82
C SER A 169 -14.11 -25.99 15.07
N VAL A 170 -14.57 -26.84 14.14
CA VAL A 170 -15.74 -27.68 14.37
C VAL A 170 -15.36 -28.60 15.54
N GLY A 171 -15.92 -28.32 16.70
CA GLY A 171 -15.77 -29.19 17.87
C GLY A 171 -16.36 -30.54 17.53
N MET A 172 -15.53 -31.58 17.61
CA MET A 172 -15.94 -32.98 17.55
C MET A 172 -16.39 -33.43 18.94
#